data_AF-A0A562UF09-F1
#
_entry.id   AF-A0A562UF09-F1
#
_cell.length_a   1.000
_cell.length_b   1.000
_cell.length_c   1.000
_cell.angle_alpha   90.00
_cell.angle_beta   90.00
_cell.angle_gamma   90.00
#
_symmetry.space_group_name_H-M   'P 1'
#
loop_
_entity.id
_entity.type
_entity.pdbx_description
1 polymer ?
#
loop_
_entity_poly.entity_id
_entity_poly.type
_entity_poly.pdbx_seq_one_letter_code
_entity_poly.pdbx_strand_id
1 'polypeptide(L)'
;MFNGKAEEAMNFYVSLFSNAGIVSITHYGANEAGVKGTVMHATFKLQGQLFMCIDSSAQHSFTFTPAMSLYIGCESDREIDKLFSALSANGNILCL
;
A
#
# COMPACT_ATOMS: atom_id res chain seq x y z
N MET A 1 -10.33 -3.40 -4.75
CA MET A 1 -9.76 -3.16 -3.39
C MET A 1 -8.83 -4.31 -3.03
N PHE A 2 -7.99 -4.14 -2.00
CA PHE A 2 -7.20 -5.24 -1.46
C PHE A 2 -8.10 -6.30 -0.81
N ASN A 3 -7.79 -7.56 -1.11
CA ASN A 3 -8.40 -8.74 -0.50
C ASN A 3 -7.26 -9.66 -0.05
N GLY A 4 -6.87 -9.53 1.22
CA GLY A 4 -5.75 -10.27 1.83
C GLY A 4 -4.37 -9.81 1.35
N LYS A 5 -4.23 -8.55 0.94
CA LYS A 5 -3.00 -7.98 0.35
C LYS A 5 -2.54 -6.68 1.01
N ALA A 6 -3.30 -6.14 1.96
CA ALA A 6 -2.99 -4.87 2.61
C ALA A 6 -1.64 -4.91 3.35
N GLU A 7 -1.34 -5.98 4.09
CA GLU A 7 -0.07 -6.10 4.83
C GLU A 7 1.14 -6.24 3.90
N GLU A 8 1.02 -7.03 2.83
CA GLU A 8 2.07 -7.16 1.80
C GLU A 8 2.35 -5.80 1.14
N ALA A 9 1.29 -5.09 0.72
CA ALA A 9 1.41 -3.80 0.07
C ALA A 9 2.03 -2.74 1.00
N MET A 10 1.59 -2.68 2.26
CA MET A 10 2.14 -1.75 3.25
C MET A 10 3.63 -2.00 3.51
N ASN A 11 4.04 -3.25 3.72
CA ASN A 11 5.45 -3.61 3.92
C ASN A 11 6.30 -3.26 2.70
N PHE A 12 5.78 -3.53 1.50
CA PHE A 12 6.44 -3.13 0.27
C PHE A 12 6.67 -1.61 0.22
N TYR A 13 5.65 -0.78 0.41
CA TYR A 13 5.81 0.67 0.38
C TYR A 13 6.75 1.19 1.46
N VAL A 14 6.65 0.67 2.69
CA VAL A 14 7.55 1.05 3.79
C VAL A 14 9.00 0.74 3.45
N SER A 15 9.28 -0.37 2.75
CA SER A 15 10.64 -0.73 2.35
C SER A 15 11.29 0.22 1.33
N LEU A 16 10.47 1.01 0.60
CA LEU A 16 10.97 1.91 -0.44
C LEU A 16 11.57 3.21 0.12
N PHE A 17 11.13 3.64 1.31
CA PHE A 17 11.47 4.93 1.89
C PHE A 17 12.23 4.80 3.21
N SER A 18 13.20 5.68 3.46
CA SER A 18 13.97 5.69 4.70
C SER A 18 13.18 6.25 5.89
N ASN A 19 12.34 7.27 5.66
CA ASN A 19 11.42 7.82 6.65
C ASN A 19 10.02 7.22 6.49
N ALA A 20 9.93 5.91 6.69
CA ALA A 20 8.67 5.18 6.65
C ALA A 20 8.58 4.15 7.78
N GLY A 21 7.37 3.71 8.09
CA GLY A 21 7.15 2.69 9.10
C GLY A 21 5.68 2.36 9.30
N ILE A 22 5.43 1.16 9.80
CA ILE A 22 4.10 0.74 10.27
C ILE A 22 3.85 1.42 11.61
N VAL A 23 2.70 2.09 11.74
CA VAL A 23 2.29 2.77 12.97
C VAL A 23 1.43 1.86 13.83
N SER A 24 0.46 1.19 13.21
CA SER A 24 -0.40 0.21 13.87
C SER A 24 -0.96 -0.78 12.86
N ILE A 25 -1.23 -2.00 13.33
CA ILE A 25 -1.89 -3.05 12.56
C ILE A 25 -2.80 -3.85 13.48
N THR A 26 -4.04 -4.04 13.05
CA THR A 26 -5.03 -4.90 13.68
C THR A 26 -5.45 -5.94 12.65
N HIS A 27 -5.28 -7.21 12.99
CA HIS A 27 -5.72 -8.34 12.17
C HIS A 27 -7.08 -8.85 12.61
N TYR A 28 -7.81 -9.47 11.68
CA TYR A 28 -9.03 -10.20 12.02
C TYR A 28 -8.71 -11.45 12.86
N GLY A 29 -9.48 -11.62 13.94
CA GLY A 29 -9.51 -12.81 14.78
C GLY A 29 -10.29 -13.98 14.17
N ALA A 30 -10.42 -15.06 14.94
CA ALA A 30 -11.30 -16.17 14.55
C ALA A 30 -12.78 -15.76 14.75
N ASN A 31 -13.64 -16.14 13.81
CA ASN A 31 -15.09 -15.87 13.83
C ASN A 31 -15.50 -14.39 13.69
N GLU A 32 -14.65 -13.56 13.09
CA GLU A 32 -14.99 -12.18 12.74
C GLU A 32 -15.43 -12.07 11.27
N ALA A 33 -15.83 -10.86 10.84
CA ALA A 33 -16.37 -10.61 9.48
C ALA A 33 -15.32 -10.74 8.35
N GLY A 34 -14.03 -10.68 8.69
CA GLY A 34 -12.92 -10.85 7.76
C GLY A 34 -12.27 -12.23 7.87
N VAL A 35 -11.38 -12.53 6.92
CA VAL A 35 -10.60 -13.77 6.96
C VAL A 35 -9.58 -13.66 8.09
N LYS A 36 -9.53 -14.65 8.99
CA LYS A 36 -8.59 -14.68 10.11
C LYS A 36 -7.15 -14.41 9.62
N GLY A 37 -6.49 -13.45 10.25
CA GLY A 37 -5.11 -13.06 9.94
C GLY A 37 -4.95 -12.04 8.81
N THR A 38 -6.02 -11.63 8.12
CA THR A 38 -5.95 -10.47 7.20
C THR A 38 -6.08 -9.16 7.96
N VAL A 39 -5.72 -8.04 7.32
CA VAL A 39 -5.74 -6.73 7.97
C VAL A 39 -7.17 -6.24 8.13
N MET A 40 -7.62 -6.09 9.38
CA MET A 40 -8.87 -5.37 9.69
C MET A 40 -8.67 -3.87 9.49
N HIS A 41 -7.59 -3.33 10.06
CA HIS A 41 -7.22 -1.94 9.90
C HIS A 41 -5.73 -1.77 10.18
N ALA A 42 -5.03 -1.02 9.34
CA ALA A 42 -3.64 -0.66 9.57
C ALA A 42 -3.39 0.80 9.21
N THR A 43 -2.43 1.40 9.91
CA THR A 43 -1.91 2.73 9.64
C THR A 43 -0.41 2.64 9.44
N PHE A 44 0.10 3.26 8.37
CA PHE A 44 1.53 3.38 8.11
C PHE A 44 1.88 4.80 7.68
N LYS A 45 3.17 5.12 7.80
CA LYS A 45 3.72 6.42 7.47
C LYS A 45 4.69 6.28 6.30
N LEU A 46 4.57 7.13 5.30
CA LEU A 46 5.57 7.32 4.24
C LEU A 46 5.94 8.81 4.18
N GLN A 47 7.23 9.13 4.32
CA GLN A 47 7.74 10.52 4.22
C GLN A 47 6.95 11.53 5.08
N GLY A 48 6.56 11.13 6.30
CA GLY A 48 5.79 11.98 7.22
C GLY A 48 4.27 11.94 7.03
N GLN A 49 3.75 11.42 5.92
CA GLN A 49 2.32 11.30 5.64
C GLN A 49 1.77 9.97 6.16
N LEU A 50 0.62 10.02 6.85
CA LEU A 50 -0.11 8.83 7.30
C LEU A 50 -1.06 8.32 6.22
N PHE A 51 -1.09 7.00 6.07
CA PHE A 51 -1.96 6.25 5.19
C PHE A 51 -2.66 5.15 5.99
N MET A 52 -3.88 4.83 5.60
CA MET A 52 -4.67 3.74 6.18
C MET A 52 -4.99 2.71 5.10
N CYS A 53 -5.00 1.44 5.49
CA CYS A 53 -5.43 0.35 4.61
C CYS A 53 -6.20 -0.72 5.39
N ILE A 54 -7.03 -1.46 4.66
CA ILE A 54 -7.84 -2.58 5.14
C ILE A 54 -7.80 -3.69 4.09
N ASP A 55 -8.03 -4.93 4.52
CA ASP A 55 -8.46 -6.00 3.63
C ASP A 55 -9.99 -6.11 3.69
N SER A 56 -10.64 -5.89 2.54
CA SER A 56 -12.10 -6.02 2.44
C SER A 56 -12.48 -7.47 2.13
N SER A 57 -13.37 -8.06 2.93
CA SER A 57 -13.97 -9.37 2.63
C SER A 57 -15.08 -9.29 1.56
N ALA A 58 -15.55 -8.09 1.23
CA ALA A 58 -16.56 -7.88 0.21
C ALA A 58 -15.96 -7.82 -1.21
N GLN A 59 -16.64 -8.45 -2.16
CA GLN A 59 -16.31 -8.30 -3.59
C GLN A 59 -16.93 -7.01 -4.13
N HIS A 60 -16.13 -6.27 -4.89
CA HIS A 60 -16.55 -5.04 -5.57
C HIS A 60 -16.15 -5.12 -7.05
N SER A 61 -16.97 -4.52 -7.92
CA SER A 61 -16.67 -4.39 -9.36
C SER A 61 -15.67 -3.27 -9.67
N PHE A 62 -15.32 -2.44 -8.69
CA PHE A 62 -14.36 -1.35 -8.84
C PHE A 62 -12.98 -1.70 -8.28
N THR A 63 -11.95 -1.05 -8.84
CA THR A 63 -10.57 -1.17 -8.42
C THR A 63 -9.87 0.18 -8.41
N PHE A 64 -8.59 0.22 -8.03
CA PHE A 64 -7.78 1.42 -8.08
C PHE A 64 -7.71 1.95 -9.50
N THR A 65 -7.80 3.27 -9.64
CA THR A 65 -7.71 3.96 -10.93
C THR A 65 -6.73 5.13 -10.80
N PRO A 66 -6.15 5.61 -11.92
CA PRO A 66 -5.26 6.77 -11.89
C PRO A 66 -5.94 8.06 -11.39
N ALA A 67 -7.27 8.10 -11.28
CA ALA A 67 -8.00 9.25 -10.76
C ALA A 67 -7.66 9.56 -9.28
N MET A 68 -7.18 8.57 -8.52
CA MET A 68 -6.60 8.77 -7.20
C MET A 68 -5.20 8.16 -7.18
N SER A 69 -4.18 9.03 -7.07
CA SER A 69 -2.77 8.67 -7.15
C SER A 69 -1.98 9.32 -6.01
N LEU A 70 -0.82 8.74 -5.71
CA LEU A 70 0.17 9.35 -4.82
C LEU A 70 1.22 10.06 -5.65
N TYR A 71 1.52 11.31 -5.31
CA TYR A 71 2.61 12.07 -5.89
C TYR A 71 3.79 12.09 -4.93
N ILE A 72 4.98 11.74 -5.42
CA ILE A 72 6.22 11.70 -4.63
C ILE A 72 7.18 12.74 -5.19
N GLY A 73 7.50 13.76 -4.39
CA GLY A 73 8.57 14.70 -4.71
C GLY A 73 9.92 14.05 -4.40
N CYS A 74 10.63 13.59 -5.43
CA CYS A 74 11.97 13.01 -5.28
C CYS A 74 13.02 14.11 -5.25
N GLU A 75 14.07 13.94 -4.44
CA GLU A 75 15.15 14.92 -4.28
C GLU A 75 16.34 14.68 -5.22
N SER A 76 16.35 13.53 -5.92
CA SER A 76 17.41 13.17 -6.87
C SER A 76 16.95 12.18 -7.94
N ASP A 77 17.64 12.18 -9.09
CA ASP A 77 17.42 11.20 -10.17
C ASP A 77 17.60 9.76 -9.69
N ARG A 78 18.54 9.53 -8.76
CA ARG A 78 18.75 8.20 -8.17
C ARG A 78 17.53 7.71 -7.39
N GLU A 79 16.83 8.61 -6.70
CA GLU A 79 15.59 8.26 -6.00
C GLU A 79 14.47 7.93 -6.99
N ILE A 80 14.37 8.71 -8.08
CA ILE A 80 13.44 8.43 -9.18
C ILE A 80 13.70 7.03 -9.74
N ASP A 81 14.94 6.72 -10.11
CA ASP A 81 15.31 5.43 -10.69
C ASP A 81 15.00 4.26 -9.74
N LYS A 82 15.31 4.42 -8.44
CA LYS A 82 15.03 3.41 -7.42
C LYS A 82 13.52 3.14 -7.31
N LEU A 83 12.73 4.19 -7.14
CA LEU A 83 11.29 4.07 -6.96
C LEU A 83 10.61 3.56 -8.22
N PHE A 84 10.98 4.10 -9.39
CA PHE A 84 10.47 3.65 -10.68
C PHE A 84 10.75 2.18 -10.91
N SER A 85 11.99 1.73 -10.72
CA SER A 85 12.37 0.32 -10.93
C SER A 85 11.59 -0.60 -9.99
N ALA A 86 11.44 -0.23 -8.72
CA ALA A 86 10.72 -1.05 -7.74
C ALA A 86 9.22 -1.11 -8.03
N LEU A 87 8.58 0.02 -8.35
CA LEU A 87 7.14 0.10 -8.59
C LEU A 87 6.74 -0.50 -9.95
N SER A 88 7.60 -0.41 -10.96
CA SER A 88 7.33 -0.96 -12.29
C SER A 88 7.58 -2.47 -12.39
N ALA A 89 8.44 -3.06 -11.55
CA ALA A 89 8.81 -4.47 -11.61
C ALA A 89 7.62 -5.44 -11.56
N ASN A 90 6.61 -5.12 -10.75
CA ASN A 90 5.35 -5.88 -10.65
C ASN A 90 4.13 -4.98 -10.87
N GLY A 91 4.33 -3.84 -11.52
CA GLY A 91 3.31 -2.84 -11.81
C GLY A 91 3.06 -2.68 -13.31
N ASN A 92 2.33 -1.63 -13.67
CA ASN A 92 2.15 -1.23 -15.06
C ASN A 92 2.71 0.18 -15.26
N ILE A 93 3.54 0.35 -16.29
CA ILE A 93 3.93 1.68 -16.76
C ILE A 93 2.78 2.18 -17.63
N LEU A 94 2.11 3.24 -17.16
CA LEU A 94 1.01 3.84 -17.89
C LEU A 94 1.58 4.86 -18.89
N CYS A 95 1.47 4.56 -20.18
CA CYS A 95 1.67 5.54 -21.24
C CYS A 95 0.35 6.28 -21.50
N LEU A 96 0.44 7.56 -21.89
CA LEU A 96 -0.68 8.32 -22.44
C LEU A 96 -1.07 7.79 -23.82
#